data_AF-A1WYF0-F1
#
_entry.id   AF-A1WYF0-F1
#
_cell.length_a   1.000
_cell.length_b   1.000
_cell.length_c   1.000
_cell.angle_alpha   90.00
_cell.angle_beta   90.00
_cell.angle_gamma   90.00
#
_symmetry.space_group_name_H-M   'P 1'
#
loop_
_entity.id
_entity.type
_entity.pdbx_description
1 polymer ?
#
loop_
_entity_poly.entity_id
_entity_poly.type
_entity_poly.pdbx_seq_one_letter_code
_entity_poly.pdbx_strand_id
1 'polypeptide(L)'
;MTARSPTRSTHSAGIAVTLGLCTGAAAISLLATQGAGAGEEERNIEPRPAPDGMDYHTSETWESLATEPSQGRIVEEDGEKRQIRYEFGGFPDEENEDFSEWPTHSYADDADYPEPQEADIPNDLEGDPERGRELFAKGELGPCSSCHLVPEAEIDSPGNVGTDLRTVGEWAPDKEWLYQVVYDPRVFYGEDTPMPPFGVNGMWSEEQIIDVVAYLMTLEGDEDGEPIAPEGVDRHWDPNDRPPLQPAGEHLDPFDNPGLMQAEQIAVPLWDEPAPNGESCASCHGDLEPADDLRPIGVIEDLEGVATEYPKWFDEYDRMMSLEDFLAVHAKEEQDMELPTQSQENLYMSILVHSQSNGMVYDLDDDDPNVQAAIERGEELFHRPVGQRAHACANCHTDRGGGDKWLSGRMLANIEADDTAMTNHPYWRTAQSRVWDLRTRFQWCMTPVGTNYLPGDAPEYADLETYIVSEQQGEEIIVPRYAH
;
A
#
# COMPACT_ATOMS: atom_id res chain seq x y z
N MET A 1 -37.74 67.64 -10.71
CA MET A 1 -37.17 66.53 -11.48
C MET A 1 -37.39 65.25 -10.65
N THR A 2 -38.58 64.65 -10.47
CA THR A 2 -39.46 63.88 -11.39
C THR A 2 -38.69 62.95 -12.33
N ALA A 3 -38.96 61.64 -12.50
CA ALA A 3 -39.84 60.65 -11.89
C ALA A 3 -39.54 59.26 -12.56
N ARG A 4 -40.11 58.17 -12.00
CA ARG A 4 -40.58 56.91 -12.65
C ARG A 4 -39.65 55.67 -12.79
N SER A 5 -40.16 54.57 -12.21
CA SER A 5 -40.02 53.16 -12.62
C SER A 5 -40.77 52.88 -13.96
N PRO A 6 -40.60 51.72 -14.67
CA PRO A 6 -41.37 50.50 -14.31
C PRO A 6 -40.80 49.09 -14.73
N THR A 7 -41.18 48.07 -13.94
CA THR A 7 -41.67 46.68 -14.22
C THR A 7 -41.15 45.77 -15.37
N ARG A 8 -40.88 44.49 -15.03
CA ARG A 8 -41.49 43.20 -15.53
C ARG A 8 -40.88 42.02 -14.74
N SER A 9 -41.61 41.20 -13.98
CA SER A 9 -42.60 40.12 -14.31
C SER A 9 -41.93 38.77 -14.70
N THR A 10 -41.77 37.85 -13.73
CA THR A 10 -42.44 36.53 -13.54
C THR A 10 -42.01 35.38 -14.46
N HIS A 11 -41.56 34.26 -13.87
CA HIS A 11 -42.32 33.00 -13.74
C HIS A 11 -41.54 32.03 -12.84
N SER A 12 -42.21 31.58 -11.78
CA SER A 12 -41.82 30.46 -10.93
C SER A 12 -42.87 29.37 -11.15
N ALA A 13 -42.45 28.13 -11.36
CA ALA A 13 -43.33 26.98 -11.42
C ALA A 13 -42.72 25.87 -10.56
N GLY A 14 -43.29 25.69 -9.37
CA GLY A 14 -43.09 24.50 -8.57
C GLY A 14 -43.85 23.32 -9.18
N ILE A 15 -43.32 22.12 -8.98
CA ILE A 15 -44.03 20.87 -9.26
C ILE A 15 -44.33 20.20 -7.94
N ALA A 16 -45.63 19.92 -7.77
CA ALA A 16 -46.25 19.33 -6.61
C ALA A 16 -46.26 17.79 -6.71
N VAL A 17 -46.12 17.18 -5.54
CA VAL A 17 -46.40 15.78 -5.22
C VAL A 17 -47.85 15.41 -5.55
N THR A 18 -48.07 14.23 -6.15
CA THR A 18 -49.35 13.53 -6.00
C THR A 18 -49.16 12.01 -6.00
N LEU A 19 -49.65 11.36 -4.93
CA LEU A 19 -49.86 9.93 -4.79
C LEU A 19 -50.88 9.39 -5.82
N GLY A 20 -50.70 8.13 -6.22
CA GLY A 20 -51.72 7.31 -6.88
C GLY A 20 -51.46 5.82 -6.69
N LEU A 21 -52.29 5.16 -5.90
CA LEU A 21 -52.35 3.72 -5.60
C LEU A 21 -53.31 2.98 -6.55
N CYS A 22 -53.04 1.67 -6.74
CA CYS A 22 -53.92 0.57 -7.19
C CYS A 22 -54.28 0.52 -8.70
N THR A 23 -54.31 -0.60 -9.43
CA THR A 23 -54.44 -2.05 -9.14
C THR A 23 -54.27 -2.82 -10.46
N GLY A 24 -53.78 -4.07 -10.46
CA GLY A 24 -54.28 -5.06 -11.44
C GLY A 24 -53.34 -6.15 -11.98
N ALA A 25 -53.50 -7.35 -11.41
CA ALA A 25 -53.49 -8.67 -12.05
C ALA A 25 -52.15 -9.40 -12.30
N ALA A 26 -52.09 -10.56 -11.64
CA ALA A 26 -51.07 -11.61 -11.68
C ALA A 26 -51.11 -12.44 -12.96
N ALA A 27 -49.94 -12.96 -13.35
CA ALA A 27 -49.81 -14.22 -14.08
C ALA A 27 -48.60 -14.98 -13.54
N ILE A 28 -48.91 -16.09 -12.87
CA ILE A 28 -47.98 -17.09 -12.34
C ILE A 28 -47.40 -17.88 -13.52
N SER A 29 -46.10 -18.07 -13.57
CA SER A 29 -45.47 -19.18 -14.29
C SER A 29 -44.39 -19.77 -13.40
N LEU A 30 -44.68 -20.97 -12.89
CA LEU A 30 -43.72 -21.83 -12.20
C LEU A 30 -42.66 -22.28 -13.21
N LEU A 31 -41.39 -21.94 -12.94
CA LEU A 31 -40.26 -22.79 -13.30
C LEU A 31 -39.44 -22.97 -12.03
N ALA A 32 -39.51 -24.19 -11.50
CA ALA A 32 -38.68 -24.64 -10.40
C ALA A 32 -37.33 -25.07 -10.97
N THR A 33 -36.26 -24.39 -10.56
CA THR A 33 -34.89 -24.92 -10.60
C THR A 33 -34.16 -24.47 -9.34
N GLN A 34 -34.14 -25.38 -8.36
CA GLN A 34 -33.11 -25.59 -7.34
C GLN A 34 -32.32 -24.35 -6.89
N GLY A 35 -32.79 -23.72 -5.81
CA GLY A 35 -31.92 -22.94 -4.95
C GLY A 35 -31.01 -23.89 -4.19
N ALA A 36 -29.70 -23.78 -4.41
CA ALA A 36 -28.72 -24.22 -3.44
C ALA A 36 -28.84 -23.23 -2.27
N GLY A 37 -29.32 -23.72 -1.12
CA GLY A 37 -29.27 -22.95 0.10
C GLY A 37 -27.81 -22.76 0.49
N ALA A 38 -27.32 -21.53 0.42
CA ALA A 38 -26.17 -21.13 1.21
C ALA A 38 -26.68 -21.05 2.65
N GLY A 39 -26.34 -22.08 3.44
CA GLY A 39 -26.47 -21.99 4.89
C GLY A 39 -25.44 -20.98 5.39
N GLU A 40 -25.84 -20.17 6.37
CA GLU A 40 -24.92 -19.52 7.29
C GLU A 40 -24.06 -20.61 7.94
N GLU A 41 -22.88 -20.85 7.39
CA GLU A 41 -21.81 -21.56 8.06
C GLU A 41 -20.91 -20.47 8.62
N GLU A 42 -21.07 -20.15 9.90
CA GLU A 42 -20.00 -19.53 10.69
C GLU A 42 -18.76 -20.36 10.41
N ARG A 43 -17.78 -19.75 9.72
CA ARG A 43 -16.50 -20.36 9.38
C ARG A 43 -15.78 -20.68 10.70
N ASN A 44 -16.05 -21.86 11.27
CA ASN A 44 -15.21 -22.51 12.26
C ASN A 44 -14.01 -23.05 11.50
N ILE A 45 -13.00 -22.21 11.31
CA ILE A 45 -11.71 -22.58 10.74
C ILE A 45 -10.75 -22.66 11.92
N GLU A 46 -10.13 -23.82 12.11
CA GLU A 46 -8.97 -23.90 13.00
C GLU A 46 -7.81 -23.20 12.29
N PRO A 47 -7.17 -22.18 12.89
CA PRO A 47 -6.08 -21.43 12.27
C PRO A 47 -4.94 -22.37 11.86
N ARG A 48 -4.16 -22.00 10.83
CA ARG A 48 -2.81 -22.57 10.69
C ARG A 48 -2.14 -22.39 12.05
N PRO A 49 -1.58 -23.45 12.65
CA PRO A 49 -0.83 -23.26 13.86
C PRO A 49 0.26 -22.25 13.52
N ALA A 50 0.23 -21.12 14.21
CA ALA A 50 1.39 -20.26 14.31
C ALA A 50 2.60 -21.19 14.55
N PRO A 51 3.75 -20.96 13.88
CA PRO A 51 4.87 -21.91 13.86
C PRO A 51 5.06 -22.56 15.23
N ASP A 52 5.10 -23.91 15.28
CA ASP A 52 5.01 -24.71 16.51
C ASP A 52 5.67 -24.00 17.73
N GLY A 53 4.86 -23.44 18.64
CA GLY A 53 5.34 -22.77 19.86
C GLY A 53 4.96 -21.29 20.06
N MET A 54 4.11 -20.68 19.22
CA MET A 54 3.66 -19.30 19.41
C MET A 54 2.51 -19.20 20.44
N ASP A 55 2.77 -18.61 21.60
CA ASP A 55 1.79 -18.15 22.61
C ASP A 55 1.44 -16.64 22.45
N TYR A 56 1.91 -16.00 21.36
CA TYR A 56 1.93 -14.54 21.13
C TYR A 56 0.66 -13.95 20.49
N HIS A 57 0.47 -12.62 20.60
CA HIS A 57 -0.63 -11.90 19.97
C HIS A 57 -0.54 -11.85 18.42
N THR A 58 -1.69 -11.94 17.75
CA THR A 58 -1.91 -11.79 16.30
C THR A 58 -2.91 -10.67 16.02
N SER A 59 -3.11 -10.29 14.74
CA SER A 59 -4.17 -9.35 14.32
C SER A 59 -5.58 -9.74 14.78
N GLU A 60 -5.85 -11.01 15.07
CA GLU A 60 -7.15 -11.48 15.57
C GLU A 60 -7.31 -11.36 17.10
N THR A 61 -6.20 -11.32 17.84
CA THR A 61 -6.20 -11.38 19.31
C THR A 61 -5.75 -10.05 19.94
N TRP A 62 -5.12 -9.18 19.16
CA TRP A 62 -4.79 -7.82 19.57
C TRP A 62 -6.02 -6.91 19.51
N GLU A 63 -6.34 -6.24 20.61
CA GLU A 63 -7.36 -5.19 20.62
C GLU A 63 -6.75 -3.91 20.05
N SER A 64 -6.97 -3.70 18.75
CA SER A 64 -6.41 -2.55 18.02
C SER A 64 -6.80 -1.20 18.64
N LEU A 65 -5.79 -0.36 18.84
CA LEU A 65 -5.91 1.04 19.22
C LEU A 65 -5.79 1.97 18.00
N ALA A 66 -5.84 1.43 16.79
CA ALA A 66 -5.77 2.22 15.57
C ALA A 66 -7.04 3.05 15.34
N THR A 67 -6.93 4.16 14.60
CA THR A 67 -8.11 4.91 14.15
C THR A 67 -9.06 4.04 13.33
N GLU A 68 -10.35 4.39 13.28
CA GLU A 68 -11.37 3.60 12.58
C GLU A 68 -11.01 3.27 11.10
N PRO A 69 -10.52 4.23 10.27
CA PRO A 69 -10.11 3.93 8.90
C PRO A 69 -8.90 2.99 8.81
N SER A 70 -8.06 2.94 9.84
CA SER A 70 -6.85 2.12 9.87
C SER A 70 -7.04 0.73 10.47
N GLN A 71 -8.23 0.38 10.98
CA GLN A 71 -8.48 -0.91 11.62
C GLN A 71 -8.72 -2.06 10.62
N GLY A 72 -8.73 -1.81 9.31
CA GLY A 72 -8.95 -2.84 8.29
C GLY A 72 -10.34 -3.49 8.35
N ARG A 73 -11.33 -2.81 8.97
CA ARG A 73 -12.66 -3.38 9.22
C ARG A 73 -13.40 -3.61 7.91
N ILE A 74 -14.08 -4.76 7.82
CA ILE A 74 -14.99 -5.06 6.72
C ILE A 74 -16.42 -4.87 7.23
N VAL A 75 -17.21 -4.09 6.49
CA VAL A 75 -18.63 -3.85 6.74
C VAL A 75 -19.47 -4.46 5.63
N GLU A 76 -20.69 -4.87 5.97
CA GLU A 76 -21.69 -5.32 5.00
C GLU A 76 -22.79 -4.28 4.91
N GLU A 77 -22.94 -3.66 3.73
CA GLU A 77 -23.97 -2.66 3.45
C GLU A 77 -24.71 -3.05 2.16
N ASP A 78 -26.05 -3.09 2.22
CA ASP A 78 -26.92 -3.49 1.11
C ASP A 78 -26.62 -4.88 0.50
N GLY A 79 -26.00 -5.77 1.27
CA GLY A 79 -25.61 -7.13 0.86
C GLY A 79 -24.27 -7.20 0.13
N GLU A 80 -23.51 -6.10 0.10
CA GLU A 80 -22.16 -6.03 -0.44
C GLU A 80 -21.16 -5.79 0.71
N LYS A 81 -20.11 -6.61 0.75
CA LYS A 81 -19.00 -6.42 1.69
C LYS A 81 -18.06 -5.35 1.17
N ARG A 82 -17.53 -4.56 2.10
CA ARG A 82 -16.63 -3.44 1.82
C ARG A 82 -15.61 -3.30 2.93
N GLN A 83 -14.31 -3.19 2.62
CA GLN A 83 -13.31 -2.81 3.62
C GLN A 83 -13.36 -1.29 3.82
N ILE A 84 -13.53 -0.82 5.05
CA ILE A 84 -13.37 0.60 5.41
C ILE A 84 -11.91 0.97 5.19
N ARG A 85 -11.66 1.96 4.33
CA ARG A 85 -10.33 2.47 4.05
C ARG A 85 -10.14 3.92 4.44
N TYR A 86 -8.89 4.39 4.39
CA TYR A 86 -8.57 5.81 4.52
C TYR A 86 -9.34 6.67 3.50
N GLU A 87 -9.84 7.82 3.92
CA GLU A 87 -10.44 8.80 3.01
C GLU A 87 -9.41 9.45 2.07
N PHE A 88 -8.12 9.30 2.37
CA PHE A 88 -7.05 9.83 1.54
C PHE A 88 -6.49 8.73 0.64
N GLY A 89 -6.72 8.85 -0.66
CA GLY A 89 -6.12 7.93 -1.60
C GLY A 89 -6.52 8.17 -3.04
N GLY A 90 -5.54 8.14 -3.96
CA GLY A 90 -5.78 8.25 -5.40
C GLY A 90 -6.37 6.99 -6.05
N PHE A 91 -7.12 6.17 -5.31
CA PHE A 91 -7.81 4.96 -5.81
C PHE A 91 -9.34 5.05 -5.63
N PRO A 92 -10.00 6.10 -6.16
CA PRO A 92 -11.42 6.36 -5.93
C PRO A 92 -12.37 5.30 -6.50
N ASP A 93 -11.92 4.45 -7.42
CA ASP A 93 -12.73 3.38 -8.01
C ASP A 93 -12.62 2.04 -7.24
N GLU A 94 -11.60 1.87 -6.39
CA GLU A 94 -11.33 0.66 -5.58
C GLU A 94 -11.66 0.89 -4.08
N GLU A 95 -12.27 2.05 -3.76
CA GLU A 95 -12.14 2.74 -2.47
C GLU A 95 -12.61 1.93 -1.25
N ASN A 96 -13.42 0.89 -1.46
CA ASN A 96 -13.80 -0.05 -0.41
C ASN A 96 -14.02 -1.48 -0.93
N GLU A 97 -13.34 -1.90 -2.00
CA GLU A 97 -13.49 -3.28 -2.49
C GLU A 97 -13.09 -4.28 -1.40
N ASP A 98 -13.88 -5.36 -1.31
CA ASP A 98 -13.62 -6.47 -0.42
C ASP A 98 -12.83 -7.56 -1.16
N PHE A 99 -11.60 -7.77 -0.72
CA PHE A 99 -10.73 -8.84 -1.23
C PHE A 99 -10.68 -10.04 -0.28
N SER A 100 -11.73 -10.29 0.51
CA SER A 100 -11.78 -11.41 1.48
C SER A 100 -11.61 -12.81 0.87
N GLU A 101 -11.71 -12.93 -0.45
CA GLU A 101 -11.42 -14.19 -1.16
C GLU A 101 -9.92 -14.43 -1.37
N TRP A 102 -9.09 -13.38 -1.25
CA TRP A 102 -7.66 -13.44 -1.48
C TRP A 102 -6.88 -13.41 -0.15
N PRO A 103 -5.77 -14.15 -0.07
CA PRO A 103 -4.92 -14.14 1.12
C PRO A 103 -4.39 -12.74 1.47
N THR A 104 -4.26 -12.54 2.76
CA THR A 104 -3.71 -11.36 3.44
C THR A 104 -2.41 -11.71 4.16
N HIS A 105 -1.84 -10.73 4.86
CA HIS A 105 -0.69 -10.92 5.74
C HIS A 105 -1.07 -11.47 7.12
N SER A 106 -2.36 -11.66 7.44
CA SER A 106 -2.75 -12.16 8.76
C SER A 106 -2.17 -13.56 9.00
N TYR A 107 -1.63 -13.81 10.20
CA TYR A 107 -1.16 -15.16 10.55
C TYR A 107 -2.28 -16.20 10.60
N ALA A 108 -3.52 -15.75 10.83
CA ALA A 108 -4.69 -16.62 10.81
C ALA A 108 -5.15 -16.97 9.38
N ASP A 109 -4.63 -16.28 8.37
CA ASP A 109 -4.98 -16.52 6.99
C ASP A 109 -4.28 -17.79 6.46
N ASP A 110 -5.09 -18.81 6.17
CA ASP A 110 -4.66 -20.09 5.66
C ASP A 110 -4.98 -20.29 4.18
N ALA A 111 -5.47 -19.24 3.50
CA ALA A 111 -5.84 -19.34 2.10
C ALA A 111 -4.59 -19.62 1.24
N ASP A 112 -4.70 -20.68 0.43
CA ASP A 112 -3.64 -21.08 -0.49
C ASP A 112 -3.75 -20.30 -1.80
N TYR A 113 -2.61 -19.83 -2.30
CA TYR A 113 -2.53 -19.35 -3.66
C TYR A 113 -2.55 -20.52 -4.65
N PRO A 114 -3.18 -20.34 -5.82
CA PRO A 114 -3.04 -21.31 -6.89
C PRO A 114 -1.56 -21.49 -7.24
N GLU A 115 -1.08 -22.74 -7.24
CA GLU A 115 0.26 -23.10 -7.75
C GLU A 115 0.44 -22.61 -9.19
N PRO A 116 1.68 -22.40 -9.68
CA PRO A 116 1.94 -22.06 -11.07
C PRO A 116 1.28 -23.03 -12.06
N GLN A 117 0.56 -22.51 -13.06
CA GLN A 117 -0.25 -23.31 -13.99
C GLN A 117 0.17 -23.13 -15.45
N GLU A 118 0.42 -24.24 -16.14
CA GLU A 118 0.43 -24.24 -17.61
C GLU A 118 -0.99 -23.97 -18.12
N ALA A 119 -1.11 -23.05 -19.06
CA ALA A 119 -2.38 -22.61 -19.63
C ALA A 119 -2.95 -23.67 -20.58
N ASP A 120 -4.27 -23.86 -20.54
CA ASP A 120 -5.01 -24.56 -21.58
C ASP A 120 -5.15 -23.65 -22.82
N ILE A 121 -4.07 -23.53 -23.60
CA ILE A 121 -4.00 -22.55 -24.71
C ILE A 121 -5.07 -22.82 -25.79
N PRO A 122 -5.90 -21.82 -26.15
CA PRO A 122 -6.87 -21.95 -27.23
C PRO A 122 -6.22 -22.25 -28.58
N ASN A 123 -6.90 -23.05 -29.42
CA ASN A 123 -6.40 -23.37 -30.76
C ASN A 123 -6.39 -22.17 -31.72
N ASP A 124 -7.10 -21.10 -31.37
CA ASP A 124 -7.22 -19.88 -32.16
C ASP A 124 -6.79 -18.70 -31.29
N LEU A 125 -5.73 -18.01 -31.72
CA LEU A 125 -5.17 -16.83 -31.08
C LEU A 125 -5.26 -15.61 -32.03
N GLU A 126 -6.30 -15.56 -32.87
CA GLU A 126 -6.67 -14.40 -33.67
C GLU A 126 -7.44 -13.36 -32.83
N GLY A 127 -6.70 -12.54 -32.08
CA GLY A 127 -7.24 -11.40 -31.33
C GLY A 127 -7.31 -10.09 -32.10
N ASP A 128 -7.89 -9.08 -31.46
CA ASP A 128 -7.98 -7.70 -31.94
C ASP A 128 -6.88 -6.84 -31.31
N PRO A 129 -5.88 -6.39 -32.09
CA PRO A 129 -4.77 -5.59 -31.56
C PRO A 129 -5.19 -4.19 -31.08
N GLU A 130 -6.29 -3.62 -31.58
CA GLU A 130 -6.76 -2.31 -31.10
C GLU A 130 -7.30 -2.45 -29.67
N ARG A 131 -8.10 -3.50 -29.42
CA ARG A 131 -8.58 -3.82 -28.06
C ARG A 131 -7.43 -4.22 -27.14
N GLY A 132 -6.47 -5.00 -27.64
CA GLY A 132 -5.26 -5.37 -26.90
C GLY A 132 -4.46 -4.16 -26.43
N ARG A 133 -4.28 -3.16 -27.30
CA ARG A 133 -3.61 -1.90 -26.97
C ARG A 133 -4.36 -1.12 -25.89
N GLU A 134 -5.69 -1.03 -26.00
CA GLU A 134 -6.51 -0.36 -24.99
C GLU A 134 -6.40 -1.04 -23.62
N LEU A 135 -6.43 -2.38 -23.58
CA LEU A 135 -6.21 -3.17 -22.36
C LEU A 135 -4.83 -2.91 -21.76
N PHE A 136 -3.79 -2.93 -22.59
CA PHE A 136 -2.40 -2.71 -22.16
C PHE A 136 -2.21 -1.38 -21.40
N ALA A 137 -2.92 -0.33 -21.81
CA ALA A 137 -2.85 1.00 -21.22
C ALA A 137 -3.86 1.26 -20.09
N LYS A 138 -4.78 0.32 -19.81
CA LYS A 138 -5.91 0.58 -18.89
C LYS A 138 -5.52 0.42 -17.42
N GLY A 139 -5.55 1.52 -16.67
CA GLY A 139 -5.20 1.58 -15.25
C GLY A 139 -6.00 0.64 -14.32
N GLU A 140 -7.31 0.52 -14.55
CA GLU A 140 -8.23 -0.29 -13.73
C GLU A 140 -7.97 -1.81 -13.85
N LEU A 141 -7.23 -2.26 -14.87
CA LEU A 141 -7.03 -3.70 -15.14
C LEU A 141 -5.58 -4.16 -14.91
N GLY A 142 -4.77 -3.34 -14.24
CA GLY A 142 -3.33 -3.58 -14.11
C GLY A 142 -2.58 -3.14 -15.37
N PRO A 143 -2.28 -1.84 -15.54
CA PRO A 143 -1.75 -1.29 -16.78
C PRO A 143 -0.36 -1.87 -17.01
N CYS A 144 -0.23 -2.69 -18.05
CA CYS A 144 1.03 -3.29 -18.45
C CYS A 144 2.09 -2.21 -18.72
N SER A 145 1.66 -1.04 -19.20
CA SER A 145 2.51 0.14 -19.41
C SER A 145 3.18 0.70 -18.15
N SER A 146 2.63 0.41 -16.95
CA SER A 146 3.30 0.81 -15.70
C SER A 146 4.56 0.00 -15.43
N CYS A 147 4.68 -1.21 -15.99
CA CYS A 147 5.85 -2.06 -15.83
C CYS A 147 6.72 -2.13 -17.08
N HIS A 148 6.10 -2.04 -18.27
CA HIS A 148 6.74 -2.31 -19.55
C HIS A 148 6.83 -1.08 -20.44
N LEU A 149 7.93 -1.01 -21.19
CA LEU A 149 8.16 0.00 -22.21
C LEU A 149 7.61 -0.46 -23.57
N VAL A 150 6.90 0.42 -24.28
CA VAL A 150 6.29 0.19 -25.60
C VAL A 150 6.41 1.46 -26.46
N PRO A 151 6.32 1.39 -27.81
CA PRO A 151 6.76 2.48 -28.68
C PRO A 151 5.76 3.65 -28.81
N GLU A 152 4.65 3.64 -28.07
CA GLU A 152 3.60 4.65 -28.16
C GLU A 152 3.88 5.89 -27.31
N ALA A 153 3.89 7.05 -27.98
CA ALA A 153 4.04 8.36 -27.35
C ALA A 153 2.91 8.73 -26.36
N GLU A 154 1.74 8.10 -26.48
CA GLU A 154 0.55 8.39 -25.66
C GLU A 154 0.64 7.79 -24.26
N ILE A 155 1.54 6.84 -24.04
CA ILE A 155 1.79 6.27 -22.71
C ILE A 155 2.69 7.23 -21.96
N ASP A 156 2.08 7.95 -21.02
CA ASP A 156 2.78 8.86 -20.13
C ASP A 156 3.56 8.04 -19.09
N SER A 157 4.86 8.29 -19.01
CA SER A 157 5.76 7.73 -18.00
C SER A 157 5.71 6.19 -17.90
N PRO A 158 6.14 5.43 -18.94
CA PRO A 158 6.23 3.96 -18.88
C PRO A 158 7.24 3.48 -17.83
N GLY A 159 7.09 2.24 -17.35
CA GLY A 159 8.03 1.62 -16.43
C GLY A 159 9.12 0.78 -17.09
N ASN A 160 10.08 0.32 -16.29
CA ASN A 160 11.11 -0.66 -16.66
C ASN A 160 11.27 -1.79 -15.63
N VAL A 161 10.25 -2.04 -14.79
CA VAL A 161 10.21 -3.23 -13.93
C VAL A 161 10.16 -4.50 -14.78
N GLY A 162 9.27 -4.49 -15.78
CA GLY A 162 9.16 -5.53 -16.79
C GLY A 162 10.13 -5.30 -17.94
N THR A 163 10.30 -6.33 -18.78
CA THR A 163 11.14 -6.24 -19.97
C THR A 163 10.63 -5.17 -20.95
N ASP A 164 11.53 -4.61 -21.75
CA ASP A 164 11.18 -3.75 -22.89
C ASP A 164 10.40 -4.57 -23.94
N LEU A 165 9.20 -4.12 -24.29
CA LEU A 165 8.28 -4.81 -25.21
C LEU A 165 8.23 -4.13 -26.59
N ARG A 166 9.04 -3.10 -26.85
CA ARG A 166 9.01 -2.37 -28.14
C ARG A 166 9.24 -3.22 -29.39
N THR A 167 9.85 -4.38 -29.22
CA THR A 167 10.20 -5.32 -30.30
C THR A 167 9.73 -6.75 -30.02
N VAL A 168 8.77 -6.94 -29.09
CA VAL A 168 8.35 -8.28 -28.66
C VAL A 168 7.79 -9.14 -29.80
N GLY A 169 7.21 -8.54 -30.84
CA GLY A 169 6.76 -9.26 -32.04
C GLY A 169 7.91 -9.92 -32.83
N GLU A 170 9.13 -9.39 -32.74
CA GLU A 170 10.31 -9.95 -33.42
C GLU A 170 10.99 -11.07 -32.64
N TRP A 171 11.05 -10.96 -31.31
CA TRP A 171 11.83 -11.90 -30.47
C TRP A 171 10.99 -12.95 -29.74
N ALA A 172 9.67 -12.76 -29.60
CA ALA A 172 8.81 -13.78 -29.01
C ALA A 172 8.79 -15.04 -29.89
N PRO A 173 8.88 -16.26 -29.31
CA PRO A 173 8.89 -17.50 -30.11
C PRO A 173 7.63 -17.71 -30.95
N ASP A 174 6.46 -17.51 -30.33
CA ASP A 174 5.13 -17.64 -30.91
C ASP A 174 4.07 -17.02 -29.98
N LYS A 175 2.81 -16.99 -30.45
CA LYS A 175 1.68 -16.43 -29.70
C LYS A 175 1.34 -17.27 -28.47
N GLU A 176 1.51 -18.57 -28.56
CA GLU A 176 1.28 -19.54 -27.49
C GLU A 176 2.20 -19.25 -26.30
N TRP A 177 3.46 -18.94 -26.56
CA TRP A 177 4.41 -18.52 -25.53
C TRP A 177 3.98 -17.22 -24.85
N LEU A 178 3.61 -16.19 -25.62
CA LEU A 178 3.11 -14.93 -25.04
C LEU A 178 1.81 -15.12 -24.25
N TYR A 179 0.90 -15.96 -24.75
CA TYR A 179 -0.32 -16.32 -24.04
C TYR A 179 0.00 -16.94 -22.68
N GLN A 180 0.93 -17.90 -22.63
CA GLN A 180 1.37 -18.50 -21.36
C GLN A 180 2.00 -17.45 -20.42
N VAL A 181 2.84 -16.56 -20.94
CA VAL A 181 3.48 -15.51 -20.11
C VAL A 181 2.44 -14.59 -19.47
N VAL A 182 1.40 -14.21 -20.20
CA VAL A 182 0.31 -13.37 -19.66
C VAL A 182 -0.61 -14.18 -18.73
N TYR A 183 -0.90 -15.43 -19.06
CA TYR A 183 -1.78 -16.29 -18.27
C TYR A 183 -1.18 -16.63 -16.90
N ASP A 184 0.05 -17.15 -16.90
CA ASP A 184 0.82 -17.42 -15.69
C ASP A 184 2.35 -17.32 -15.99
N PRO A 185 2.99 -16.19 -15.66
CA PRO A 185 4.42 -15.98 -15.86
C PRO A 185 5.28 -16.83 -14.93
N ARG A 186 4.74 -17.35 -13.82
CA ARG A 186 5.49 -18.09 -12.80
C ARG A 186 6.00 -19.43 -13.34
N VAL A 187 5.33 -19.98 -14.36
CA VAL A 187 5.77 -21.19 -15.08
C VAL A 187 7.16 -21.01 -15.70
N PHE A 188 7.48 -19.81 -16.19
CA PHE A 188 8.78 -19.52 -16.81
C PHE A 188 9.77 -18.84 -15.87
N TYR A 189 9.28 -17.92 -15.05
CA TYR A 189 10.14 -17.00 -14.30
C TYR A 189 10.24 -17.32 -12.80
N GLY A 190 9.45 -18.26 -12.30
CA GLY A 190 9.33 -18.60 -10.88
C GLY A 190 8.40 -17.65 -10.12
N GLU A 191 8.21 -17.92 -8.83
CA GLU A 191 7.26 -17.21 -7.96
C GLU A 191 7.70 -15.76 -7.64
N ASP A 192 8.99 -15.47 -7.73
CA ASP A 192 9.52 -14.12 -7.45
C ASP A 192 9.23 -13.09 -8.57
N THR A 193 8.60 -13.50 -9.67
CA THR A 193 8.35 -12.60 -10.80
C THR A 193 7.45 -11.41 -10.38
N PRO A 194 7.78 -10.16 -10.77
CA PRO A 194 6.90 -9.01 -10.56
C PRO A 194 5.65 -9.04 -11.44
N MET A 195 5.54 -9.96 -12.39
CA MET A 195 4.40 -10.03 -13.31
C MET A 195 3.24 -10.82 -12.69
N PRO A 196 2.03 -10.24 -12.55
CA PRO A 196 0.87 -10.96 -12.04
C PRO A 196 0.45 -12.13 -12.94
N PRO A 197 -0.10 -13.22 -12.39
CA PRO A 197 -0.71 -14.30 -13.17
C PRO A 197 -2.14 -13.94 -13.57
N PHE A 198 -2.29 -13.08 -14.60
CA PHE A 198 -3.56 -12.47 -14.98
C PHE A 198 -4.67 -13.47 -15.31
N GLY A 199 -4.32 -14.61 -15.90
CA GLY A 199 -5.28 -15.66 -16.26
C GLY A 199 -5.69 -16.51 -15.06
N VAL A 200 -4.72 -16.97 -14.26
CA VAL A 200 -4.97 -17.87 -13.12
C VAL A 200 -5.82 -17.20 -12.05
N ASN A 201 -5.56 -15.91 -11.77
CA ASN A 201 -6.31 -15.18 -10.75
C ASN A 201 -7.60 -14.53 -11.28
N GLY A 202 -7.99 -14.86 -12.53
CA GLY A 202 -9.23 -14.38 -13.14
C GLY A 202 -9.29 -12.88 -13.35
N MET A 203 -8.13 -12.20 -13.36
CA MET A 203 -8.07 -10.76 -13.63
C MET A 203 -8.53 -10.47 -15.05
N TRP A 204 -8.07 -11.27 -16.01
CA TRP A 204 -8.36 -11.11 -17.43
C TRP A 204 -9.03 -12.37 -17.99
N SER A 205 -10.03 -12.18 -18.84
CA SER A 205 -10.66 -13.27 -19.58
C SER A 205 -9.76 -13.79 -20.71
N GLU A 206 -10.04 -15.01 -21.18
CA GLU A 206 -9.34 -15.62 -22.31
C GLU A 206 -9.28 -14.69 -23.53
N GLU A 207 -10.38 -14.04 -23.89
CA GLU A 207 -10.43 -13.10 -25.03
C GLU A 207 -9.55 -11.87 -24.82
N GLN A 208 -9.49 -11.35 -23.58
CA GLN A 208 -8.61 -10.21 -23.25
C GLN A 208 -7.14 -10.57 -23.37
N ILE A 209 -6.75 -11.80 -22.95
CA ILE A 209 -5.39 -12.30 -23.13
C ILE A 209 -5.07 -12.47 -24.62
N ILE A 210 -5.99 -13.03 -25.41
CA ILE A 210 -5.82 -13.18 -26.86
C ILE A 210 -5.64 -11.81 -27.55
N ASP A 211 -6.45 -10.82 -27.18
CA ASP A 211 -6.38 -9.46 -27.72
C ASP A 211 -5.04 -8.78 -27.38
N VAL A 212 -4.56 -8.87 -26.13
CA VAL A 212 -3.26 -8.28 -25.78
C VAL A 212 -2.11 -8.98 -26.51
N VAL A 213 -2.16 -10.30 -26.65
CA VAL A 213 -1.14 -11.06 -27.39
C VAL A 213 -1.14 -10.63 -28.86
N ALA A 214 -2.32 -10.41 -29.46
CA ALA A 214 -2.43 -9.89 -30.82
C ALA A 214 -1.78 -8.50 -30.95
N TYR A 215 -1.97 -7.61 -29.98
CA TYR A 215 -1.30 -6.31 -29.93
C TYR A 215 0.22 -6.43 -29.78
N LEU A 216 0.71 -7.23 -28.84
CA LEU A 216 2.15 -7.42 -28.61
C LEU A 216 2.86 -7.94 -29.87
N MET A 217 2.23 -8.84 -30.61
CA MET A 217 2.77 -9.32 -31.89
C MET A 217 2.87 -8.25 -32.98
N THR A 218 2.23 -7.08 -32.81
CA THR A 218 2.40 -5.95 -33.76
C THR A 218 3.64 -5.10 -33.47
N LEU A 219 4.29 -5.30 -32.32
CA LEU A 219 5.44 -4.51 -31.88
C LEU A 219 6.73 -5.10 -32.44
N GLU A 220 7.02 -4.80 -33.70
CA GLU A 220 8.15 -5.37 -34.45
C GLU A 220 9.41 -4.47 -34.47
N GLY A 221 9.35 -3.26 -33.90
CA GLY A 221 10.46 -2.30 -34.01
C GLY A 221 10.57 -1.66 -35.40
N ASP A 222 11.77 -1.17 -35.73
CA ASP A 222 12.07 -0.58 -37.03
C ASP A 222 12.41 -1.63 -38.11
N GLU A 223 12.88 -1.18 -39.28
CA GLU A 223 13.21 -2.10 -40.39
C GLU A 223 14.35 -3.08 -40.10
N ASP A 224 15.16 -2.81 -39.06
CA ASP A 224 16.24 -3.67 -38.57
C ASP A 224 15.82 -4.47 -37.32
N GLY A 225 14.58 -4.32 -36.84
CA GLY A 225 14.05 -4.97 -35.63
C GLY A 225 14.50 -4.30 -34.34
N GLU A 226 14.94 -3.04 -34.40
CA GLU A 226 15.42 -2.28 -33.23
C GLU A 226 14.27 -1.49 -32.56
N PRO A 227 14.34 -1.26 -31.24
CA PRO A 227 13.30 -0.52 -30.52
C PRO A 227 13.11 0.91 -31.03
N ILE A 228 11.88 1.26 -31.40
CA ILE A 228 11.51 2.62 -31.82
C ILE A 228 11.26 3.49 -30.59
N ALA A 229 11.98 4.61 -30.50
CA ALA A 229 11.60 5.71 -29.61
C ALA A 229 10.52 6.57 -30.28
N PRO A 230 9.38 6.84 -29.62
CA PRO A 230 8.34 7.69 -30.19
C PRO A 230 8.83 9.11 -30.50
N GLU A 231 8.36 9.69 -31.61
CA GLU A 231 8.65 11.10 -31.90
C GLU A 231 7.89 12.04 -30.95
N GLY A 232 8.55 13.11 -30.51
CA GLY A 232 7.90 14.19 -29.75
C GLY A 232 7.71 13.95 -28.25
N VAL A 233 8.28 12.88 -27.70
CA VAL A 233 8.30 12.63 -26.25
C VAL A 233 9.41 13.40 -25.53
N ASP A 234 9.25 13.58 -24.21
CA ASP A 234 10.29 14.21 -23.36
C ASP A 234 11.55 13.33 -23.28
N ARG A 235 12.70 13.94 -22.99
CA ARG A 235 13.99 13.25 -22.86
C ARG A 235 14.04 12.22 -21.72
N HIS A 236 13.11 12.25 -20.75
CA HIS A 236 13.02 11.27 -19.66
C HIS A 236 11.79 10.35 -19.80
N TRP A 237 11.19 10.31 -21.00
CA TRP A 237 10.11 9.37 -21.28
C TRP A 237 10.58 7.93 -21.11
N ASP A 238 11.76 7.59 -21.66
CA ASP A 238 12.41 6.30 -21.42
C ASP A 238 12.85 6.24 -19.94
N PRO A 239 12.35 5.27 -19.15
CA PRO A 239 12.70 5.13 -17.74
C PRO A 239 14.19 4.94 -17.49
N ASN A 240 14.95 4.42 -18.46
CA ASN A 240 16.40 4.23 -18.32
C ASN A 240 17.19 5.54 -18.41
N ASP A 241 16.59 6.60 -18.97
CA ASP A 241 17.18 7.94 -19.09
C ASP A 241 16.72 8.90 -17.96
N ARG A 242 15.85 8.43 -17.05
CA ARG A 242 15.38 9.25 -15.93
C ARG A 242 16.51 9.50 -14.93
N PRO A 243 16.66 10.74 -14.43
CA PRO A 243 17.62 11.00 -13.38
C PRO A 243 17.20 10.27 -12.10
N PRO A 244 18.16 9.94 -11.22
CA PRO A 244 17.84 9.50 -9.87
C PRO A 244 16.88 10.47 -9.18
N LEU A 245 16.03 9.93 -8.31
CA LEU A 245 15.12 10.75 -7.53
C LEU A 245 15.90 11.84 -6.79
N GLN A 246 15.46 13.08 -6.97
CA GLN A 246 15.99 14.20 -6.19
C GLN A 246 15.20 14.28 -4.88
N PRO A 247 15.86 14.61 -3.75
CA PRO A 247 15.15 14.90 -2.52
C PRO A 247 14.10 16.00 -2.76
N ALA A 248 12.92 15.86 -2.15
CA ALA A 248 11.86 16.86 -2.29
C ALA A 248 12.24 18.23 -1.68
N GLY A 249 13.23 18.24 -0.79
CA GLY A 249 13.80 19.38 -0.07
C GLY A 249 14.72 18.85 1.04
N GLU A 250 15.18 19.73 1.92
CA GLU A 250 15.96 19.30 3.10
C GLU A 250 15.03 18.63 4.12
N HIS A 251 15.36 17.40 4.55
CA HIS A 251 14.50 16.60 5.44
C HIS A 251 14.27 17.27 6.79
N LEU A 252 15.32 17.84 7.37
CA LEU A 252 15.31 18.41 8.72
C LEU A 252 15.12 19.93 8.75
N ASP A 253 14.89 20.58 7.60
CA ASP A 253 14.54 22.01 7.57
C ASP A 253 13.02 22.17 7.74
N PRO A 254 12.52 22.77 8.84
CA PRO A 254 11.09 22.98 9.06
C PRO A 254 10.44 23.96 8.06
N PHE A 255 11.23 24.74 7.32
CA PHE A 255 10.72 25.59 6.24
C PHE A 255 10.49 24.84 4.93
N ASP A 256 11.18 23.70 4.74
CA ASP A 256 11.03 22.84 3.57
C ASP A 256 10.10 21.65 3.83
N ASN A 257 10.19 21.03 5.02
CA ASN A 257 9.42 19.85 5.39
C ASN A 257 8.17 20.20 6.23
N PRO A 258 6.95 20.17 5.66
CA PRO A 258 5.73 20.50 6.40
C PRO A 258 5.41 19.52 7.54
N GLY A 259 5.99 18.32 7.52
CA GLY A 259 5.86 17.34 8.60
C GLY A 259 6.44 17.86 9.92
N LEU A 260 7.61 18.51 9.87
CA LEU A 260 8.22 19.16 11.03
C LEU A 260 7.40 20.35 11.52
N MET A 261 6.94 21.20 10.61
CA MET A 261 6.10 22.35 10.97
C MET A 261 4.80 21.92 11.66
N GLN A 262 4.18 20.81 11.22
CA GLN A 262 2.98 20.30 11.87
C GLN A 262 3.30 19.58 13.19
N ALA A 263 4.40 18.85 13.27
CA ALA A 263 4.87 18.27 14.53
C ALA A 263 5.16 19.35 15.59
N GLU A 264 5.78 20.46 15.21
CA GLU A 264 5.97 21.63 16.10
C GLU A 264 4.63 22.21 16.58
N GLN A 265 3.60 22.23 15.73
CA GLN A 265 2.29 22.79 16.09
C GLN A 265 1.43 21.85 16.94
N ILE A 266 1.67 20.54 16.87
CA ILE A 266 0.81 19.51 17.47
C ILE A 266 1.54 18.79 18.60
N ALA A 267 2.69 18.18 18.33
CA ALA A 267 3.39 17.34 19.31
C ALA A 267 4.08 18.16 20.41
N VAL A 268 4.74 19.27 20.07
CA VAL A 268 5.43 20.12 21.05
C VAL A 268 4.50 20.64 22.15
N PRO A 269 3.34 21.27 21.86
CA PRO A 269 2.42 21.66 22.93
C PRO A 269 1.81 20.47 23.66
N LEU A 270 1.59 19.34 22.96
CA LEU A 270 1.04 18.12 23.57
C LEU A 270 2.00 17.48 24.58
N TRP A 271 3.31 17.58 24.36
CA TRP A 271 4.36 17.06 25.26
C TRP A 271 4.23 17.58 26.70
N ASP A 272 3.87 18.86 26.84
CA ASP A 272 3.70 19.54 28.12
C ASP A 272 2.24 19.57 28.62
N GLU A 273 1.28 19.16 27.79
CA GLU A 273 -0.14 19.27 28.12
C GLU A 273 -0.51 18.28 29.24
N PRO A 274 -1.09 18.75 30.37
CA PRO A 274 -1.55 17.85 31.41
C PRO A 274 -2.71 16.97 30.92
N ALA A 275 -2.50 15.67 30.97
CA ALA A 275 -3.48 14.64 30.64
C ALA A 275 -4.58 14.54 31.73
N PRO A 276 -5.64 13.70 31.53
CA PRO A 276 -6.75 13.58 32.48
C PRO A 276 -6.34 13.24 33.93
N ASN A 277 -5.24 12.52 34.12
CA ASN A 277 -4.72 12.20 35.45
C ASN A 277 -3.83 13.31 36.06
N GLY A 278 -3.51 14.36 35.30
CA GLY A 278 -2.72 15.53 35.70
C GLY A 278 -1.22 15.44 35.41
N GLU A 279 -0.73 14.31 34.90
CA GLU A 279 0.65 14.13 34.41
C GLU A 279 0.78 14.61 32.95
N SER A 280 2.00 14.75 32.44
CA SER A 280 2.30 15.02 31.03
C SER A 280 3.49 14.19 30.59
N CYS A 281 3.78 14.13 29.28
CA CYS A 281 4.98 13.43 28.80
C CYS A 281 6.24 14.02 29.47
N ALA A 282 6.30 15.35 29.53
CA ALA A 282 7.40 16.08 30.17
C ALA A 282 7.56 15.79 31.67
N SER A 283 6.48 15.47 32.40
CA SER A 283 6.57 15.21 33.84
C SER A 283 7.39 13.94 34.17
N CYS A 284 7.49 13.00 33.21
CA CYS A 284 8.22 11.74 33.35
C CYS A 284 9.51 11.69 32.51
N HIS A 285 9.50 12.26 31.30
CA HIS A 285 10.58 12.16 30.30
C HIS A 285 11.38 13.44 30.11
N GLY A 286 11.19 14.44 30.98
CA GLY A 286 11.97 15.67 30.97
C GLY A 286 11.38 16.79 30.10
N ASP A 287 11.84 18.01 30.38
CA ASP A 287 11.40 19.21 29.68
C ASP A 287 11.93 19.22 28.23
N LEU A 288 11.17 19.83 27.33
CA LEU A 288 11.61 20.07 25.95
C LEU A 288 12.61 21.25 25.91
N GLU A 289 13.86 20.95 25.59
CA GLU A 289 14.94 21.91 25.46
C GLU A 289 15.02 22.54 24.05
N PRO A 290 15.74 23.68 23.88
CA PRO A 290 15.88 24.32 22.58
C PRO A 290 16.43 23.40 21.49
N ALA A 291 15.86 23.52 20.28
CA ALA A 291 16.24 22.77 19.10
C ALA A 291 17.72 22.89 18.69
N ASP A 292 18.20 21.88 17.98
CA ASP A 292 19.50 21.87 17.29
C ASP A 292 19.36 21.42 15.81
N ASP A 293 20.51 21.24 15.15
CA ASP A 293 20.56 20.91 13.71
C ASP A 293 19.96 19.54 13.36
N LEU A 294 19.93 18.59 14.29
CA LEU A 294 19.38 17.24 14.10
C LEU A 294 17.97 17.10 14.68
N ARG A 295 17.62 17.95 15.64
CA ARG A 295 16.35 17.95 16.40
C ARG A 295 15.67 19.32 16.26
N PRO A 296 15.12 19.64 15.08
CA PRO A 296 14.69 20.99 14.73
C PRO A 296 13.44 21.46 15.49
N ILE A 297 12.71 20.56 16.14
CA ILE A 297 11.49 20.86 16.90
C ILE A 297 11.66 20.73 18.43
N GLY A 298 12.90 20.58 18.90
CA GLY A 298 13.26 20.53 20.33
C GLY A 298 13.99 19.26 20.73
N VAL A 299 14.76 19.36 21.82
CA VAL A 299 15.61 18.29 22.35
C VAL A 299 15.01 17.73 23.64
N ILE A 300 14.91 16.42 23.76
CA ILE A 300 14.48 15.72 24.97
C ILE A 300 15.62 14.79 25.39
N GLU A 301 16.46 15.23 26.32
CA GLU A 301 17.70 14.52 26.69
C GLU A 301 17.44 13.06 27.10
N ASP A 302 16.35 12.79 27.83
CA ASP A 302 16.02 11.45 28.32
C ASP A 302 15.55 10.48 27.21
N LEU A 303 15.28 10.98 26.01
CA LEU A 303 14.86 10.18 24.85
C LEU A 303 15.97 10.02 23.79
N GLU A 304 17.17 10.50 24.05
CA GLU A 304 18.31 10.33 23.16
C GLU A 304 18.58 8.84 22.90
N GLY A 305 18.60 8.43 21.63
CA GLY A 305 18.84 7.05 21.21
C GLY A 305 17.67 6.09 21.37
N VAL A 306 16.51 6.52 21.90
CA VAL A 306 15.37 5.60 22.11
C VAL A 306 14.94 4.91 20.82
N ALA A 307 14.92 5.62 19.69
CA ALA A 307 14.43 5.06 18.43
C ALA A 307 15.45 4.17 17.70
N THR A 308 16.70 4.07 18.17
CA THR A 308 17.69 3.15 17.57
C THR A 308 17.34 1.69 17.80
N GLU A 309 16.61 1.40 18.89
CA GLU A 309 16.22 0.05 19.31
C GLU A 309 14.78 -0.32 18.88
N TYR A 310 14.12 0.49 18.03
CA TYR A 310 12.74 0.21 17.57
C TYR A 310 12.70 -0.32 16.13
N PRO A 311 11.78 -1.26 15.80
CA PRO A 311 10.78 -1.89 16.69
C PRO A 311 11.36 -2.71 17.84
N LYS A 312 10.63 -2.79 18.94
CA LYS A 312 11.11 -3.39 20.20
C LYS A 312 10.17 -4.47 20.72
N TRP A 313 10.75 -5.50 21.34
CA TRP A 313 10.00 -6.54 22.05
C TRP A 313 9.52 -6.03 23.41
N PHE A 314 8.25 -6.29 23.74
CA PHE A 314 7.68 -5.98 25.05
C PHE A 314 7.09 -7.22 25.71
N ASP A 315 7.73 -7.70 26.78
CA ASP A 315 7.27 -8.88 27.55
C ASP A 315 5.84 -8.72 28.12
N GLU A 316 5.43 -7.49 28.44
CA GLU A 316 4.10 -7.22 28.99
C GLU A 316 2.98 -7.44 27.96
N TYR A 317 3.28 -7.19 26.69
CA TYR A 317 2.35 -7.36 25.57
C TYR A 317 2.63 -8.61 24.76
N ASP A 318 3.72 -9.32 25.04
CA ASP A 318 4.13 -10.56 24.38
C ASP A 318 4.16 -10.40 22.83
N ARG A 319 4.71 -9.26 22.37
CA ARG A 319 4.85 -8.93 20.94
C ARG A 319 5.94 -7.89 20.67
N MET A 320 6.36 -7.82 19.41
CA MET A 320 7.02 -6.64 18.86
C MET A 320 6.03 -5.48 18.75
N MET A 321 6.51 -4.26 18.98
CA MET A 321 5.73 -3.03 18.79
C MET A 321 6.59 -1.99 18.08
N SER A 322 5.99 -1.27 17.14
CA SER A 322 6.59 -0.03 16.65
C SER A 322 6.49 1.06 17.74
N LEU A 323 7.14 2.19 17.50
CA LEU A 323 7.09 3.31 18.44
C LEU A 323 5.66 3.90 18.53
N GLU A 324 4.95 3.97 17.41
CA GLU A 324 3.55 4.41 17.32
C GLU A 324 2.62 3.53 18.17
N ASP A 325 2.81 2.21 18.08
CA ASP A 325 2.04 1.22 18.85
C ASP A 325 2.27 1.43 20.35
N PHE A 326 3.53 1.56 20.75
CA PHE A 326 3.90 1.75 22.15
C PHE A 326 3.36 3.08 22.71
N LEU A 327 3.41 4.16 21.92
CA LEU A 327 2.85 5.45 22.31
C LEU A 327 1.35 5.35 22.65
N ALA A 328 0.58 4.56 21.89
CA ALA A 328 -0.85 4.42 22.10
C ALA A 328 -1.19 3.73 23.44
N VAL A 329 -0.52 2.61 23.75
CA VAL A 329 -0.72 1.91 25.03
C VAL A 329 -0.15 2.71 26.20
N HIS A 330 1.02 3.31 26.03
CA HIS A 330 1.71 4.05 27.08
C HIS A 330 0.93 5.31 27.51
N ALA A 331 0.41 6.09 26.54
CA ALA A 331 -0.44 7.24 26.84
C ALA A 331 -1.72 6.82 27.59
N LYS A 332 -2.29 5.67 27.23
CA LYS A 332 -3.50 5.18 27.90
C LYS A 332 -3.24 4.75 29.33
N GLU A 333 -2.17 3.99 29.56
CA GLU A 333 -1.85 3.39 30.86
C GLU A 333 -1.30 4.40 31.86
N GLU A 334 -0.40 5.28 31.42
CA GLU A 334 0.30 6.22 32.32
C GLU A 334 -0.40 7.57 32.45
N GLN A 335 -1.25 7.94 31.49
CA GLN A 335 -1.87 9.27 31.43
C GLN A 335 -3.41 9.27 31.35
N ASP A 336 -4.05 8.09 31.17
CA ASP A 336 -5.47 7.97 30.81
C ASP A 336 -5.85 8.80 29.59
N MET A 337 -4.90 8.93 28.65
CA MET A 337 -5.03 9.68 27.41
C MET A 337 -5.21 8.73 26.24
N GLU A 338 -6.18 9.02 25.37
CA GLU A 338 -6.31 8.31 24.09
C GLU A 338 -5.33 8.93 23.08
N LEU A 339 -4.42 8.12 22.56
CA LEU A 339 -3.51 8.51 21.47
C LEU A 339 -3.51 7.43 20.38
N PRO A 340 -4.63 7.24 19.66
CA PRO A 340 -4.82 6.10 18.76
C PRO A 340 -3.70 6.00 17.72
N THR A 341 -3.25 4.78 17.39
CA THR A 341 -2.23 4.61 16.35
C THR A 341 -2.74 5.16 15.01
N GLN A 342 -1.84 5.77 14.25
CA GLN A 342 -2.14 6.49 13.00
C GLN A 342 -3.12 7.67 13.11
N SER A 343 -3.46 8.11 14.34
CA SER A 343 -4.04 9.43 14.53
C SER A 343 -3.02 10.51 14.21
N GLN A 344 -3.52 11.73 13.95
CA GLN A 344 -2.65 12.85 13.65
C GLN A 344 -1.70 13.15 14.82
N GLU A 345 -2.22 13.14 16.03
CA GLU A 345 -1.48 13.38 17.27
C GLU A 345 -0.43 12.30 17.53
N ASN A 346 -0.77 11.02 17.32
CA ASN A 346 0.18 9.90 17.47
C ASN A 346 1.33 10.03 16.46
N LEU A 347 1.04 10.20 15.17
CA LEU A 347 2.07 10.30 14.12
C LEU A 347 3.03 11.49 14.32
N TYR A 348 2.51 12.63 14.77
CA TYR A 348 3.34 13.80 15.05
C TYR A 348 4.14 13.64 16.35
N MET A 349 3.58 12.98 17.37
CA MET A 349 4.32 12.61 18.56
C MET A 349 5.45 11.63 18.25
N SER A 350 5.20 10.64 17.38
CA SER A 350 6.25 9.74 16.87
C SER A 350 7.37 10.51 16.18
N ILE A 351 7.07 11.51 15.35
CA ILE A 351 8.12 12.37 14.76
C ILE A 351 8.97 13.04 15.85
N LEU A 352 8.34 13.61 16.88
CA LEU A 352 9.06 14.25 17.98
C LEU A 352 10.00 13.25 18.68
N VAL A 353 9.54 12.04 18.98
CA VAL A 353 10.33 11.00 19.66
C VAL A 353 11.43 10.43 18.76
N HIS A 354 11.11 10.01 17.53
CA HIS A 354 12.10 9.46 16.59
C HIS A 354 13.22 10.47 16.30
N SER A 355 12.89 11.76 16.18
CA SER A 355 13.88 12.79 15.89
C SER A 355 14.98 12.90 16.95
N GLN A 356 14.73 12.43 18.18
CA GLN A 356 15.72 12.42 19.26
C GLN A 356 16.89 11.45 18.98
N SER A 357 16.74 10.56 18.00
CA SER A 357 17.78 9.65 17.52
C SER A 357 18.32 10.01 16.14
N ASN A 358 18.00 11.20 15.60
CA ASN A 358 18.51 11.62 14.30
C ASN A 358 20.05 11.66 14.27
N GLY A 359 20.64 11.09 13.21
CA GLY A 359 22.10 10.95 13.06
C GLY A 359 22.72 9.82 13.89
N MET A 360 21.91 9.04 14.60
CA MET A 360 22.31 7.75 15.18
C MET A 360 21.98 6.63 14.20
N VAL A 361 22.39 5.40 14.50
CA VAL A 361 22.18 4.25 13.63
C VAL A 361 21.14 3.30 14.21
N TYR A 362 20.41 2.58 13.35
CA TYR A 362 19.60 1.43 13.79
C TYR A 362 20.49 0.38 14.47
N ASP A 363 20.05 -0.11 15.63
CA ASP A 363 20.76 -1.07 16.49
C ASP A 363 19.75 -1.96 17.23
N LEU A 364 19.04 -2.81 16.48
CA LEU A 364 18.13 -3.80 17.07
C LEU A 364 18.91 -4.84 17.89
N ASP A 365 18.32 -5.31 19.00
CA ASP A 365 18.93 -6.34 19.86
C ASP A 365 18.84 -7.73 19.21
N ASP A 366 19.76 -8.00 18.29
CA ASP A 366 19.83 -9.28 17.56
C ASP A 366 20.19 -10.47 18.47
N ASP A 367 20.65 -10.23 19.71
CA ASP A 367 20.90 -11.30 20.68
C ASP A 367 19.60 -11.77 21.38
N ASP A 368 18.51 -10.99 21.30
CA ASP A 368 17.21 -11.37 21.86
C ASP A 368 16.50 -12.42 20.97
N PRO A 369 16.19 -13.62 21.50
CA PRO A 369 15.52 -14.66 20.72
C PRO A 369 14.11 -14.26 20.23
N ASN A 370 13.40 -13.36 20.91
CA ASN A 370 12.10 -12.88 20.46
C ASN A 370 12.23 -11.93 19.27
N VAL A 371 13.26 -11.07 19.27
CA VAL A 371 13.58 -10.18 18.13
C VAL A 371 13.98 -11.02 16.92
N GLN A 372 14.85 -12.02 17.09
CA GLN A 372 15.23 -12.95 16.02
C GLN A 372 14.01 -13.69 15.44
N ALA A 373 13.12 -14.18 16.30
CA ALA A 373 11.89 -14.82 15.85
C ALA A 373 10.97 -13.84 15.09
N ALA A 374 10.93 -12.55 15.47
CA ALA A 374 10.17 -11.53 14.75
C ALA A 374 10.78 -11.21 13.39
N ILE A 375 12.11 -11.18 13.27
CA ILE A 375 12.82 -11.02 11.98
C ILE A 375 12.44 -12.17 11.05
N GLU A 376 12.50 -13.43 11.51
CA GLU A 376 12.12 -14.60 10.70
C GLU A 376 10.67 -14.53 10.22
N ARG A 377 9.74 -14.12 11.11
CA ARG A 377 8.32 -13.93 10.73
C ARG A 377 8.12 -12.77 9.77
N GLY A 378 8.81 -11.65 9.98
CA GLY A 378 8.77 -10.50 9.10
C GLY A 378 9.32 -10.81 7.70
N GLU A 379 10.39 -11.60 7.61
CA GLU A 379 10.94 -12.09 6.35
C GLU A 379 9.93 -12.98 5.62
N GLU A 380 9.26 -13.90 6.33
CA GLU A 380 8.18 -14.71 5.76
C GLU A 380 7.07 -13.83 5.18
N LEU A 381 6.60 -12.83 5.94
CA LEU A 381 5.58 -11.90 5.49
C LEU A 381 6.03 -11.08 4.28
N PHE A 382 7.29 -10.65 4.24
CA PHE A 382 7.85 -9.89 3.11
C PHE A 382 7.86 -10.69 1.80
N HIS A 383 8.01 -12.02 1.89
CA HIS A 383 8.04 -12.94 0.75
C HIS A 383 6.68 -13.61 0.49
N ARG A 384 5.68 -13.39 1.35
CA ARG A 384 4.35 -13.98 1.22
C ARG A 384 3.54 -13.30 0.10
N PRO A 385 3.07 -14.04 -0.92
CA PRO A 385 2.13 -13.47 -1.88
C PRO A 385 0.81 -13.14 -1.19
N VAL A 386 0.21 -12.00 -1.54
CA VAL A 386 -1.11 -11.54 -1.08
C VAL A 386 -1.91 -10.87 -2.20
N GLY A 387 -3.21 -10.69 -1.98
CA GLY A 387 -4.18 -10.11 -2.90
C GLY A 387 -4.41 -10.81 -4.25
N GLN A 388 -5.31 -10.25 -5.04
CA GLN A 388 -5.67 -10.75 -6.37
C GLN A 388 -4.48 -10.82 -7.33
N ARG A 389 -3.47 -9.95 -7.16
CA ARG A 389 -2.27 -9.97 -8.03
C ARG A 389 -1.24 -11.03 -7.63
N ALA A 390 -1.43 -11.73 -6.50
CA ALA A 390 -0.49 -12.69 -5.94
C ALA A 390 0.93 -12.12 -5.80
N HIS A 391 1.03 -10.89 -5.29
CA HIS A 391 2.31 -10.21 -5.09
C HIS A 391 2.71 -10.21 -3.62
N ALA A 392 3.98 -10.45 -3.38
CA ALA A 392 4.70 -10.20 -2.14
C ALA A 392 5.45 -8.85 -2.21
N CYS A 393 5.90 -8.34 -1.07
CA CYS A 393 6.78 -7.16 -1.05
C CYS A 393 8.05 -7.42 -1.88
N ALA A 394 8.61 -8.63 -1.76
CA ALA A 394 9.80 -9.07 -2.48
C ALA A 394 9.68 -9.00 -4.01
N ASN A 395 8.47 -9.15 -4.57
CA ASN A 395 8.28 -9.04 -6.01
C ASN A 395 8.55 -7.64 -6.56
N CYS A 396 8.49 -6.59 -5.72
CA CYS A 396 8.71 -5.20 -6.13
C CYS A 396 9.93 -4.57 -5.47
N HIS A 397 10.28 -4.96 -4.25
CA HIS A 397 11.24 -4.25 -3.40
C HIS A 397 12.59 -4.95 -3.23
N THR A 398 12.96 -5.86 -4.15
CA THR A 398 14.28 -6.51 -4.23
C THR A 398 14.89 -6.28 -5.61
N ASP A 399 16.20 -6.48 -5.75
CA ASP A 399 16.94 -6.43 -7.03
C ASP A 399 16.29 -7.33 -8.09
N ARG A 400 15.91 -8.55 -7.69
CA ARG A 400 15.30 -9.55 -8.59
C ARG A 400 13.90 -9.13 -9.04
N GLY A 401 13.13 -8.51 -8.16
CA GLY A 401 11.82 -7.96 -8.45
C GLY A 401 11.93 -6.65 -9.25
N GLY A 402 11.73 -5.54 -8.55
CA GLY A 402 11.62 -4.19 -9.13
C GLY A 402 12.48 -3.12 -8.45
N GLY A 403 13.29 -3.48 -7.45
CA GLY A 403 14.13 -2.54 -6.71
C GLY A 403 14.98 -1.69 -7.65
N ASP A 404 15.04 -0.39 -7.40
CA ASP A 404 15.76 0.60 -8.21
C ASP A 404 15.29 0.72 -9.68
N LYS A 405 14.10 0.22 -9.99
CA LYS A 405 13.42 0.39 -11.28
C LYS A 405 12.20 1.32 -11.14
N TRP A 406 11.76 1.84 -12.27
CA TRP A 406 10.60 2.70 -12.39
C TRP A 406 9.34 1.89 -12.63
N LEU A 407 8.41 1.95 -11.68
CA LEU A 407 7.01 1.58 -11.86
C LEU A 407 6.25 2.84 -12.28
N SER A 408 5.97 2.96 -13.57
CA SER A 408 5.57 4.22 -14.19
C SER A 408 6.50 5.36 -13.77
N GLY A 409 5.98 6.52 -13.36
CA GLY A 409 6.79 7.65 -12.88
C GLY A 409 7.37 7.51 -11.46
N ARG A 410 7.30 6.33 -10.82
CA ARG A 410 7.79 6.12 -9.44
C ARG A 410 8.94 5.12 -9.40
N MET A 411 10.07 5.51 -8.82
CA MET A 411 11.13 4.57 -8.48
C MET A 411 10.65 3.67 -7.34
N LEU A 412 10.85 2.37 -7.46
CA LEU A 412 10.62 1.43 -6.38
C LEU A 412 11.83 1.44 -5.44
N ALA A 413 11.55 1.53 -4.14
CA ALA A 413 12.56 1.34 -3.12
C ALA A 413 13.09 -0.10 -3.16
N ASN A 414 14.34 -0.28 -2.76
CA ASN A 414 15.01 -1.58 -2.71
C ASN A 414 15.44 -1.84 -1.27
N ILE A 415 15.00 -2.96 -0.69
CA ILE A 415 15.38 -3.34 0.68
C ILE A 415 16.86 -3.70 0.78
N GLU A 416 17.46 -4.16 -0.33
CA GLU A 416 18.85 -4.62 -0.40
C GLU A 416 19.84 -3.45 -0.61
N ALA A 417 19.36 -2.21 -0.67
CA ALA A 417 20.18 -1.01 -0.83
C ALA A 417 20.63 -0.44 0.53
N ASP A 418 21.86 0.10 0.56
CA ASP A 418 22.46 0.69 1.78
C ASP A 418 21.66 1.89 2.35
N ASP A 419 20.93 2.67 1.52
CA ASP A 419 20.01 3.74 2.00
C ASP A 419 18.62 3.51 1.39
N THR A 420 17.85 2.63 2.03
CA THR A 420 16.52 2.31 1.54
C THR A 420 15.50 3.40 1.89
N ALA A 421 14.57 3.66 0.96
CA ALA A 421 13.40 4.48 1.24
C ALA A 421 12.32 3.77 2.08
N MET A 422 12.60 2.56 2.55
CA MET A 422 11.69 1.71 3.32
C MET A 422 11.81 1.89 4.84
N THR A 423 12.88 2.51 5.36
CA THR A 423 13.05 2.89 6.78
C THR A 423 12.83 4.39 6.98
N ASN A 424 13.16 4.94 8.15
CA ASN A 424 13.09 6.37 8.43
C ASN A 424 11.67 6.96 8.33
N HIS A 425 10.72 6.22 8.91
CA HIS A 425 9.33 6.64 9.13
C HIS A 425 9.15 7.13 10.58
N PRO A 426 8.14 7.97 10.87
CA PRO A 426 7.18 8.57 9.93
C PRO A 426 7.80 9.64 9.02
N TYR A 427 7.30 9.78 7.79
CA TYR A 427 7.79 10.78 6.83
C TYR A 427 6.65 11.62 6.25
N TRP A 428 6.98 12.83 5.78
CA TRP A 428 6.05 13.65 5.02
C TRP A 428 5.98 13.20 3.57
N ARG A 429 4.78 12.76 3.16
CA ARG A 429 4.48 12.33 1.79
C ARG A 429 3.87 13.47 0.98
N THR A 430 4.58 13.95 -0.05
CA THR A 430 4.12 15.09 -0.87
C THR A 430 2.84 14.82 -1.64
N ALA A 431 2.64 13.60 -2.14
CA ALA A 431 1.47 13.25 -2.97
C ALA A 431 0.13 13.41 -2.22
N GLN A 432 0.11 13.15 -0.91
CA GLN A 432 -1.08 13.26 -0.05
C GLN A 432 -1.00 14.42 0.94
N SER A 433 0.12 15.15 0.95
CA SER A 433 0.38 16.28 1.85
C SER A 433 0.08 15.95 3.32
N ARG A 434 0.66 14.85 3.82
CA ARG A 434 0.51 14.36 5.19
C ARG A 434 1.66 13.45 5.61
N VAL A 435 1.77 13.19 6.91
CA VAL A 435 2.71 12.23 7.49
C VAL A 435 2.18 10.81 7.38
N TRP A 436 3.02 9.88 6.96
CA TRP A 436 2.78 8.43 6.96
C TRP A 436 3.83 7.75 7.84
N ASP A 437 3.40 6.88 8.74
CA ASP A 437 4.24 5.84 9.32
C ASP A 437 4.44 4.69 8.32
N LEU A 438 5.28 3.72 8.69
CA LEU A 438 5.54 2.56 7.83
C LEU A 438 4.28 1.69 7.67
N ARG A 439 3.41 1.64 8.68
CA ARG A 439 2.15 0.89 8.69
C ARG A 439 1.15 1.43 7.67
N THR A 440 0.99 2.76 7.61
CA THR A 440 0.18 3.42 6.58
C THR A 440 0.74 3.07 5.21
N ARG A 441 2.07 3.00 5.07
CA ARG A 441 2.70 2.59 3.81
C ARG A 441 2.38 1.13 3.45
N PHE A 442 2.40 0.20 4.40
CA PHE A 442 2.00 -1.20 4.15
C PHE A 442 0.55 -1.29 3.69
N GLN A 443 -0.37 -0.66 4.43
CA GLN A 443 -1.80 -0.66 4.12
C GLN A 443 -2.08 0.00 2.77
N TRP A 444 -1.34 1.05 2.42
CA TRP A 444 -1.41 1.67 1.09
C TRP A 444 -0.91 0.75 -0.03
N CYS A 445 0.16 -0.01 0.21
CA CYS A 445 0.68 -0.98 -0.77
C CYS A 445 -0.28 -2.13 -1.04
N MET A 446 -1.15 -2.47 -0.08
CA MET A 446 -2.14 -3.54 -0.23
C MET A 446 -3.21 -3.22 -1.28
N THR A 447 -3.61 -1.95 -1.43
CA THR A 447 -4.67 -1.55 -2.37
C THR A 447 -4.38 -1.93 -3.82
N PRO A 448 -3.26 -1.50 -4.45
CA PRO A 448 -2.96 -1.87 -5.84
C PRO A 448 -2.66 -3.36 -6.04
N VAL A 449 -2.43 -4.14 -4.96
CA VAL A 449 -2.24 -5.59 -5.02
C VAL A 449 -3.59 -6.33 -4.97
N GLY A 450 -4.68 -5.64 -4.65
CA GLY A 450 -6.01 -6.21 -4.52
C GLY A 450 -6.13 -7.07 -3.26
N THR A 451 -5.67 -6.56 -2.10
CA THR A 451 -5.83 -7.22 -0.80
C THR A 451 -6.48 -6.31 0.23
N ASN A 452 -7.19 -6.94 1.17
CA ASN A 452 -7.62 -6.30 2.39
C ASN A 452 -6.39 -6.10 3.29
N TYR A 453 -6.29 -4.93 3.92
CA TYR A 453 -5.21 -4.65 4.87
C TYR A 453 -5.61 -4.97 6.32
N LEU A 454 -4.61 -5.19 7.17
CA LEU A 454 -4.79 -5.44 8.60
C LEU A 454 -4.92 -4.12 9.38
N PRO A 455 -5.29 -4.16 10.68
CA PRO A 455 -5.14 -2.99 11.55
C PRO A 455 -3.74 -2.39 11.49
N GLY A 456 -3.63 -1.06 11.58
CA GLY A 456 -2.34 -0.36 11.50
C GLY A 456 -1.33 -0.82 12.56
N ASP A 457 -1.82 -1.24 13.73
CA ASP A 457 -1.06 -1.76 14.87
C ASP A 457 -1.08 -3.29 14.97
N ALA A 458 -1.36 -3.99 13.86
CA ALA A 458 -1.33 -5.45 13.81
C ALA A 458 0.07 -6.00 14.16
N PRO A 459 0.20 -7.04 15.00
CA PRO A 459 1.47 -7.72 15.30
C PRO A 459 2.24 -8.17 14.05
N GLU A 460 1.54 -8.60 13.00
CA GLU A 460 2.12 -8.98 11.71
C GLU A 460 2.89 -7.83 11.07
N TYR A 461 2.35 -6.61 11.18
CA TYR A 461 3.07 -5.44 10.72
C TYR A 461 4.28 -5.18 11.62
N ALA A 462 4.15 -5.26 12.96
CA ALA A 462 5.29 -5.15 13.89
C ALA A 462 6.49 -6.02 13.46
N ASP A 463 6.24 -7.30 13.19
CA ASP A 463 7.25 -8.24 12.70
C ASP A 463 7.82 -7.83 11.33
N LEU A 464 6.96 -7.41 10.38
CA LEU A 464 7.40 -6.96 9.06
C LEU A 464 8.27 -5.68 9.09
N GLU A 465 8.03 -4.73 10.00
CA GLU A 465 8.97 -3.60 10.19
C GLU A 465 10.27 -4.06 10.85
N THR A 466 10.19 -5.01 11.78
CA THR A 466 11.38 -5.55 12.45
C THR A 466 12.33 -6.13 11.40
N TYR A 467 11.82 -6.89 10.43
CA TYR A 467 12.60 -7.38 9.30
C TYR A 467 13.15 -6.25 8.42
N ILE A 468 12.33 -5.26 8.05
CA ILE A 468 12.80 -4.13 7.21
C ILE A 468 13.91 -3.33 7.91
N VAL A 469 13.82 -3.13 9.23
CA VAL A 469 14.84 -2.44 10.01
C VAL A 469 16.07 -3.33 10.22
N SER A 470 15.92 -4.65 10.36
CA SER A 470 17.07 -5.57 10.46
C SER A 470 17.95 -5.55 9.20
N GLU A 471 17.36 -5.39 8.03
CA GLU A 471 18.09 -5.21 6.75
C GLU A 471 18.80 -3.85 6.64
N GLN A 472 18.61 -2.95 7.61
CA GLN A 472 19.21 -1.60 7.65
C GLN A 472 19.97 -1.36 8.97
N GLN A 473 20.37 -2.43 9.68
CA GLN A 473 21.23 -2.35 10.86
C GLN A 473 22.50 -1.55 10.55
N GLY A 474 22.79 -0.55 11.36
CA GLY A 474 23.95 0.33 11.17
C GLY A 474 23.72 1.54 10.24
N GLU A 475 22.54 1.66 9.60
CA GLU A 475 22.19 2.82 8.78
C GLU A 475 21.61 3.96 9.60
N GLU A 476 21.79 5.19 9.13
CA GLU A 476 21.41 6.40 9.87
C GLU A 476 19.90 6.63 9.95
N ILE A 477 19.45 7.00 11.15
CA ILE A 477 18.08 7.44 11.43
C ILE A 477 17.95 8.92 11.06
N ILE A 478 16.98 9.23 10.20
CA ILE A 478 16.60 10.59 9.82
C ILE A 478 15.08 10.69 9.74
N VAL A 479 14.44 11.18 10.79
CA VAL A 479 12.99 11.34 10.91
C VAL A 479 12.64 12.80 11.25
N PRO A 480 11.67 13.42 10.57
CA PRO A 480 10.91 12.86 9.44
C PRO A 480 11.63 13.06 8.11
N ARG A 481 11.60 12.05 7.24
CA ARG A 481 11.97 12.26 5.82
C ARG A 481 10.96 13.15 5.10
N TYR A 482 11.38 13.65 3.95
CA TYR A 482 10.57 14.42 3.02
C TYR A 482 10.63 13.80 1.63
N ALA A 483 9.56 13.11 1.21
CA ALA A 483 9.55 12.26 0.02
C ALA A 483 8.21 12.26 -0.74
N HIS A 484 8.18 11.66 -1.94
CA HIS A 484 7.00 11.64 -2.81
C HIS A 484 5.97 10.54 -2.53
#